data_AF-A0A7F5RHV0-F1
#
_entry.id   AF-A0A7F5RHV0-F1
#
_cell.length_a   1.000
_cell.length_b   1.000
_cell.length_c   1.000
_cell.angle_alpha   90.00
_cell.angle_beta   90.00
_cell.angle_gamma   90.00
#
_symmetry.space_group_name_H-M   'P 1'
#
loop_
_entity.id
_entity.type
_entity.pdbx_description
1 polymer ?
#
loop_
_entity_poly.entity_id
_entity_poly.type
_entity_poly.pdbx_seq_one_letter_code
_entity_poly.pdbx_strand_id
1 'polypeptide(L)'
;MAELTLKLLGSSDFNPEKYVRELSQNCVGGQELVRLRAKIYNLSEDTNNTLKKNVYQNYMQFIDTAKEISHLESEMYQLSHLLSEHKNLLNSVSSVSILDDNVQLRSEQDFNAKDENEEQTTNKQKISTIIEKVEGCVNFSEESTPLFLHDDDILEIDSIESTPLRRIHAYLFSEGLMITTWNANSCFQSFLGEVQCVTSLKHFMKLVPLQWLM
;
A
#
# COMPACT_ATOMS: atom_id res chain seq x y z
N MET A 1 -38.06 -11.40 -47.22
CA MET A 1 -36.94 -12.34 -47.43
C MET A 1 -35.98 -12.18 -46.26
N ALA A 2 -35.77 -13.22 -45.45
CA ALA A 2 -34.84 -13.14 -44.32
C ALA A 2 -33.41 -13.01 -44.86
N GLU A 3 -32.73 -11.93 -44.49
CA GLU A 3 -31.35 -11.70 -44.90
C GLU A 3 -30.43 -12.71 -44.21
N LEU A 4 -29.68 -13.49 -45.01
CA LEU A 4 -28.72 -14.47 -44.54
C LEU A 4 -27.56 -13.72 -43.85
N THR A 5 -27.57 -13.75 -42.50
CA THR A 5 -26.62 -13.06 -41.62
C THR A 5 -25.88 -14.07 -40.76
N LEU A 6 -24.61 -13.77 -40.44
CA LEU A 6 -23.73 -14.61 -39.61
C LEU A 6 -24.38 -14.94 -38.23
N LYS A 7 -25.18 -14.00 -37.71
CA LYS A 7 -25.92 -14.14 -36.46
C LYS A 7 -27.02 -15.20 -36.51
N LEU A 8 -27.68 -15.36 -37.67
CA LEU A 8 -28.69 -16.40 -37.87
C LEU A 8 -28.06 -17.79 -37.98
N LEU A 9 -26.89 -17.89 -38.62
CA LEU A 9 -26.15 -19.15 -38.77
C LEU A 9 -25.45 -19.58 -37.48
N GLY A 10 -25.08 -18.62 -36.63
CA GLY A 10 -24.40 -18.86 -35.36
C GLY A 10 -25.33 -19.01 -34.15
N SER A 11 -26.66 -18.95 -34.31
CA SER A 11 -27.59 -19.15 -33.20
C SER A 11 -27.63 -20.60 -32.74
N SER A 12 -27.79 -20.85 -31.43
CA SER A 12 -27.83 -22.23 -30.87
C SER A 12 -28.95 -23.09 -31.44
N ASP A 13 -30.06 -22.47 -31.84
CA ASP A 13 -31.29 -23.16 -32.28
C ASP A 13 -31.36 -23.29 -33.80
N PHE A 14 -30.24 -23.03 -34.51
CA PHE A 14 -30.20 -23.11 -35.96
C PHE A 14 -30.32 -24.57 -36.43
N ASN A 15 -31.37 -24.86 -37.22
CA ASN A 15 -31.56 -26.16 -37.84
C ASN A 15 -31.32 -26.07 -39.37
N PRO A 16 -30.25 -26.69 -39.91
CA PRO A 16 -29.89 -26.58 -41.30
C PRO A 16 -30.90 -27.25 -42.25
N GLU A 17 -31.49 -28.39 -41.86
CA GLU A 17 -32.45 -29.10 -42.72
C GLU A 17 -33.76 -28.32 -42.88
N LYS A 18 -34.25 -27.71 -41.79
CA LYS A 18 -35.44 -26.85 -41.79
C LYS A 18 -35.19 -25.60 -42.63
N TYR A 19 -34.02 -24.98 -42.47
CA TYR A 19 -33.62 -23.80 -43.23
C TYR A 19 -33.58 -24.07 -44.74
N VAL A 20 -32.92 -25.16 -45.18
CA VAL A 20 -32.84 -25.53 -46.60
C VAL A 20 -34.20 -25.92 -47.18
N ARG A 21 -35.07 -26.55 -46.38
CA ARG A 21 -36.44 -26.89 -46.79
C ARG A 21 -37.30 -25.65 -47.02
N GLU A 22 -37.31 -24.72 -46.08
CA GLU A 22 -38.03 -23.44 -46.22
C GLU A 22 -37.45 -22.60 -47.35
N LEU A 23 -36.13 -22.65 -47.55
CA LEU A 23 -35.46 -21.92 -48.63
C LEU A 23 -35.83 -22.47 -50.02
N SER A 24 -35.84 -23.80 -50.18
CA SER A 24 -36.16 -24.44 -51.46
C SER A 24 -37.64 -24.29 -51.84
N GLN A 25 -38.55 -24.19 -50.87
CA GLN A 25 -39.98 -23.89 -51.10
C GLN A 25 -40.22 -22.46 -51.58
N ASN A 26 -39.38 -21.51 -51.19
CA ASN A 26 -39.57 -20.08 -51.47
C ASN A 26 -38.76 -19.58 -52.69
N CYS A 27 -37.81 -20.36 -53.20
CA CYS A 27 -36.98 -19.96 -54.34
C CYS A 27 -37.53 -20.51 -55.67
N VAL A 28 -37.95 -19.62 -56.57
CA VAL A 28 -38.37 -19.97 -57.94
C VAL A 28 -37.21 -19.74 -58.91
N GLY A 29 -36.82 -20.74 -59.70
CA GLY A 29 -35.88 -20.57 -60.82
C GLY A 29 -34.38 -20.79 -60.53
N GLY A 30 -34.00 -21.29 -59.34
CA GLY A 30 -32.65 -21.80 -59.04
C GLY A 30 -31.51 -20.78 -58.92
N GLN A 31 -31.60 -19.62 -59.58
CA GLN A 31 -30.55 -18.59 -59.58
C GLN A 31 -30.28 -18.01 -58.17
N GLU A 32 -31.34 -17.77 -57.37
CA GLU A 32 -31.16 -17.27 -56.00
C GLU A 32 -30.48 -18.31 -55.09
N LEU A 33 -30.73 -19.60 -55.32
CA LEU A 33 -30.07 -20.68 -54.58
C LEU A 33 -28.57 -20.73 -54.86
N VAL A 34 -28.17 -20.50 -56.12
CA VAL A 34 -26.75 -20.39 -56.50
C VAL A 34 -26.11 -19.17 -55.84
N ARG A 35 -26.80 -18.02 -55.83
CA ARG A 35 -26.32 -16.80 -55.18
C ARG A 35 -26.14 -16.96 -53.67
N LEU A 36 -27.10 -17.58 -53.00
CA LEU A 36 -27.05 -17.85 -51.57
C LEU A 36 -25.96 -18.86 -51.21
N ARG A 37 -25.77 -19.91 -52.02
CA ARG A 37 -24.66 -20.85 -51.87
C ARG A 37 -23.31 -20.12 -51.95
N ALA A 38 -23.13 -19.24 -52.92
CA ALA A 38 -21.92 -18.42 -53.02
C ALA A 38 -21.74 -17.50 -51.79
N LYS A 39 -22.83 -16.90 -51.29
CA LYS A 39 -22.79 -16.07 -50.07
C LYS A 39 -22.36 -16.87 -48.84
N ILE A 40 -22.89 -18.07 -48.65
CA ILE A 40 -22.51 -18.97 -47.55
C ILE A 40 -21.03 -19.35 -47.66
N TYR A 41 -20.57 -19.67 -48.87
CA TYR A 41 -19.17 -20.02 -49.10
C TYR A 41 -18.23 -18.86 -48.74
N ASN A 42 -18.52 -17.64 -49.20
CA ASN A 42 -17.72 -16.46 -48.87
C ASN A 42 -17.71 -16.19 -47.35
N LEU A 43 -18.87 -16.29 -46.71
CA LEU A 43 -19.00 -16.09 -45.26
C LEU A 43 -18.20 -17.14 -44.47
N SER A 44 -18.17 -18.39 -44.94
CA SER A 44 -17.35 -19.45 -44.37
C SER A 44 -15.86 -19.13 -44.51
N GLU A 45 -15.43 -18.67 -45.67
CA GLU A 45 -14.02 -18.34 -45.93
C GLU A 45 -13.56 -17.12 -45.12
N ASP A 46 -14.39 -16.07 -45.03
CA ASP A 46 -14.14 -14.90 -44.20
C ASP A 46 -14.05 -15.28 -42.72
N THR A 47 -14.95 -16.15 -42.24
CA THR A 47 -14.95 -16.64 -40.86
C THR A 47 -13.68 -17.46 -40.57
N ASN A 48 -13.30 -18.35 -41.48
CA ASN A 48 -12.08 -19.15 -41.37
C ASN A 48 -10.82 -18.28 -41.28
N ASN A 49 -10.72 -17.28 -42.16
CA ASN A 49 -9.58 -16.36 -42.15
C ASN A 49 -9.56 -15.47 -40.91
N THR A 50 -10.72 -15.04 -40.43
CA THR A 50 -10.83 -14.28 -39.18
C THR A 50 -10.44 -15.11 -37.97
N LEU A 51 -10.88 -16.37 -37.89
CA LEU A 51 -10.51 -17.30 -36.82
C LEU A 51 -9.01 -17.55 -36.79
N LYS A 52 -8.39 -17.81 -37.94
CA LYS A 52 -6.93 -17.97 -38.04
C LYS A 52 -6.23 -16.74 -37.49
N LYS A 53 -6.59 -15.53 -37.93
CA LYS A 53 -6.01 -14.28 -37.43
C LYS A 53 -6.17 -14.14 -35.92
N ASN A 54 -7.36 -14.44 -35.38
CA ASN A 54 -7.62 -14.37 -33.95
C ASN A 54 -6.75 -15.35 -33.15
N VAL A 55 -6.63 -16.60 -33.62
CA VAL A 55 -5.77 -17.61 -32.98
C VAL A 55 -4.30 -17.17 -32.99
N TYR A 56 -3.80 -16.66 -34.12
CA TYR A 56 -2.44 -16.12 -34.20
C TYR A 56 -2.23 -14.93 -33.26
N GLN A 57 -3.17 -14.00 -33.20
CA GLN A 57 -3.10 -12.84 -32.30
C GLN A 57 -3.10 -13.26 -30.84
N ASN A 58 -4.02 -14.16 -30.45
CA ASN A 58 -4.09 -14.67 -29.08
C ASN A 58 -2.81 -15.41 -28.69
N TYR A 59 -2.22 -16.18 -29.62
CA TYR A 59 -0.97 -16.89 -29.37
C TYR A 59 0.22 -15.94 -29.20
N MET A 60 0.31 -14.88 -30.02
CA MET A 60 1.36 -13.86 -29.86
C MET A 60 1.22 -13.12 -28.53
N GLN A 61 -0.01 -12.72 -28.16
CA GLN A 61 -0.27 -12.08 -26.87
C GLN A 61 0.08 -12.98 -25.69
N PHE A 62 -0.21 -14.28 -25.76
CA PHE A 62 0.17 -15.24 -24.74
C PHE A 62 1.69 -15.31 -24.58
N ILE A 63 2.43 -15.36 -25.69
CA ILE A 63 3.90 -15.38 -25.67
C ILE A 63 4.45 -14.09 -25.06
N ASP A 64 3.97 -12.93 -25.49
CA ASP A 64 4.51 -11.66 -25.03
C ASP A 64 4.16 -11.41 -23.56
N THR A 65 2.96 -11.77 -23.13
CA THR A 65 2.57 -11.72 -21.70
C THR A 65 3.43 -12.66 -20.87
N ALA A 66 3.70 -13.88 -21.34
CA ALA A 66 4.55 -14.83 -20.63
C ALA A 66 5.99 -14.32 -20.48
N LYS A 67 6.55 -13.69 -21.52
CA LYS A 67 7.87 -13.05 -21.43
C LYS A 67 7.90 -11.93 -20.39
N GLU A 68 6.87 -11.09 -20.37
CA GLU A 68 6.79 -9.98 -19.41
C GLU A 68 6.70 -10.51 -17.97
N ILE A 69 5.90 -11.55 -17.73
CA ILE A 69 5.83 -12.23 -16.42
C ILE A 69 7.20 -12.75 -16.00
N SER A 70 7.91 -13.45 -16.90
CA SER A 70 9.26 -13.96 -16.59
C SER A 70 10.28 -12.84 -16.36
N HIS A 71 10.15 -11.72 -17.07
CA HIS A 71 11.01 -10.56 -16.85
C HIS A 71 10.79 -9.98 -15.45
N LEU A 72 9.53 -9.76 -15.06
CA LEU A 72 9.17 -9.27 -13.74
C LEU A 72 9.61 -10.22 -12.62
N GLU A 73 9.46 -11.52 -12.81
CA GLU A 73 9.94 -12.54 -11.87
C GLU A 73 11.44 -12.41 -11.60
N SER A 74 12.23 -12.17 -12.65
CA SER A 74 13.67 -11.96 -12.53
C SER A 74 14.01 -10.69 -11.74
N GLU A 75 13.35 -9.57 -12.02
CA GLU A 75 13.58 -8.31 -11.31
C GLU A 75 13.20 -8.42 -9.81
N MET A 76 12.06 -9.03 -9.51
CA MET A 76 11.63 -9.27 -8.14
C MET A 76 12.61 -10.17 -7.38
N TYR A 77 13.12 -11.21 -8.05
CA TYR A 77 14.14 -12.08 -7.47
C TYR A 77 15.43 -11.32 -7.17
N GLN A 78 15.90 -10.49 -8.11
CA GLN A 78 17.10 -9.65 -7.92
C GLN A 78 16.92 -8.70 -6.74
N LEU A 79 15.77 -8.04 -6.63
CA LEU A 79 15.47 -7.14 -5.51
C LEU A 79 15.46 -7.88 -4.17
N SER A 80 14.80 -9.04 -4.10
CA SER A 80 14.77 -9.87 -2.90
C SER A 80 16.17 -10.31 -2.47
N HIS A 81 17.01 -10.70 -3.43
CA HIS A 81 18.40 -11.06 -3.17
C HIS A 81 19.20 -9.89 -2.60
N LEU A 82 19.10 -8.71 -3.21
CA LEU A 82 19.77 -7.49 -2.76
C LEU A 82 19.35 -7.10 -1.33
N LEU A 83 18.05 -7.12 -1.02
CA LEU A 83 17.56 -6.83 0.32
C LEU A 83 18.09 -7.83 1.36
N SER A 84 18.19 -9.10 0.99
CA SER A 84 18.74 -10.14 1.86
C SER A 84 20.23 -9.93 2.11
N GLU A 85 21.00 -9.55 1.09
CA GLU A 85 22.42 -9.21 1.22
C GLU A 85 22.63 -7.99 2.12
N HIS A 86 21.87 -6.91 1.90
CA HIS A 86 21.93 -5.71 2.73
C HIS A 86 21.59 -5.99 4.20
N LYS A 87 20.57 -6.82 4.46
CA LYS A 87 20.24 -7.27 5.82
C LYS A 87 21.41 -8.02 6.47
N ASN A 88 22.05 -8.92 5.72
CA ASN A 88 23.19 -9.68 6.22
C ASN A 88 24.39 -8.77 6.51
N LEU A 89 24.65 -7.77 5.66
CA LEU A 89 25.69 -6.76 5.88
C LEU A 89 25.39 -5.87 7.09
N LEU A 90 24.15 -5.42 7.27
CA LEU A 90 23.76 -4.63 8.44
C LEU A 90 23.95 -5.44 9.73
N ASN A 91 23.54 -6.71 9.73
CA ASN A 91 23.72 -7.60 10.87
C ASN A 91 25.20 -7.82 11.19
N SER A 92 26.06 -7.95 10.17
CA SER A 92 27.50 -8.11 10.38
C SER A 92 28.13 -6.82 10.93
N VAL A 93 27.81 -5.65 10.38
CA VAL A 93 28.29 -4.35 10.89
C VAL A 93 27.81 -4.09 12.31
N SER A 94 26.54 -4.39 12.62
CA SER A 94 26.01 -4.30 13.98
C SER A 94 26.76 -5.24 14.94
N SER A 95 27.08 -6.46 14.52
CA SER A 95 27.85 -7.40 15.36
C SER A 95 29.30 -6.93 15.60
N VAL A 96 29.92 -6.25 14.62
CA VAL A 96 31.27 -5.67 14.78
C VAL A 96 31.25 -4.45 15.70
N SER A 97 30.20 -3.60 15.62
CA SER A 97 30.06 -2.44 16.51
C SER A 97 29.82 -2.84 17.97
N ILE A 98 29.25 -4.02 18.24
CA ILE A 98 29.08 -4.56 19.61
C ILE A 98 30.41 -5.10 20.16
N LEU A 99 31.37 -5.45 19.29
CA LEU A 99 32.66 -6.02 19.68
C LEU A 99 33.75 -4.97 20.01
N ASP A 100 33.51 -3.68 19.74
CA ASP A 100 34.54 -2.62 19.94
C ASP A 100 34.51 -1.97 21.33
N ASP A 101 33.52 -2.26 22.19
CA ASP A 101 33.35 -1.53 23.46
C ASP A 101 33.45 -2.36 24.75
N ASN A 102 34.00 -3.59 24.71
CA ASN A 102 34.17 -4.40 25.93
C ASN A 102 35.42 -5.30 25.94
N VAL A 103 36.62 -4.69 25.96
CA VAL A 103 37.76 -5.26 26.70
C VAL A 103 37.75 -4.70 28.13
N GLN A 104 36.70 -5.02 28.89
CA GLN A 104 36.77 -5.18 30.35
C GLN A 104 35.47 -5.85 30.82
N LEU A 105 35.60 -6.81 31.75
CA LEU A 105 34.54 -7.47 32.52
C LEU A 105 33.92 -8.74 31.91
N ARG A 106 34.76 -9.77 31.90
CA ARG A 106 34.35 -11.16 32.13
C ARG A 106 33.68 -11.26 33.50
N SER A 107 32.38 -11.57 33.52
CA SER A 107 31.80 -12.62 34.38
C SER A 107 30.30 -12.70 34.10
N GLU A 108 29.90 -13.85 33.59
CA GLU A 108 28.52 -14.29 33.40
C GLU A 108 27.84 -14.40 34.76
N GLN A 109 26.91 -13.49 35.07
CA GLN A 109 25.74 -13.67 35.94
C GLN A 109 24.95 -12.35 35.92
N ASP A 110 23.62 -12.44 35.95
CA ASP A 110 22.62 -11.35 35.92
C ASP A 110 22.13 -10.89 34.53
N PHE A 111 21.55 -11.85 33.79
CA PHE A 111 20.48 -11.57 32.84
C PHE A 111 19.21 -11.11 33.60
N ASN A 112 19.11 -9.83 33.95
CA ASN A 112 17.82 -9.12 34.16
C ASN A 112 17.94 -7.63 34.58
N ALA A 113 19.12 -7.00 34.60
CA ALA A 113 19.26 -5.62 35.12
C ALA A 113 19.89 -4.59 34.15
N LYS A 114 20.15 -4.96 32.88
CA LYS A 114 20.87 -4.08 31.93
C LYS A 114 19.97 -3.27 30.97
N ASP A 115 18.76 -3.73 30.67
CA ASP A 115 17.86 -3.01 29.75
C ASP A 115 17.37 -1.66 30.32
N GLU A 116 17.11 -1.56 31.62
CA GLU A 116 16.58 -0.32 32.21
C GLU A 116 17.60 0.83 32.23
N ASN A 117 18.91 0.52 32.27
CA ASN A 117 19.95 1.55 32.38
C ASN A 117 20.34 2.16 31.01
N GLU A 118 20.32 1.38 29.94
CA GLU A 118 20.61 1.88 28.57
C GLU A 118 19.42 2.67 28.00
N GLU A 119 18.18 2.23 28.27
CA GLU A 119 16.99 2.95 27.83
C GLU A 119 16.79 4.27 28.60
N GLN A 120 17.11 4.31 29.91
CA GLN A 120 17.10 5.55 30.69
C GLN A 120 18.19 6.54 30.25
N THR A 121 19.38 6.08 29.87
CA THR A 121 20.47 6.98 29.44
C THR A 121 20.18 7.57 28.06
N THR A 122 19.69 6.77 27.11
CA THR A 122 19.30 7.25 25.78
C THR A 122 18.09 8.18 25.84
N ASN A 123 17.09 7.89 26.68
CA ASN A 123 15.96 8.79 26.89
C ASN A 123 16.41 10.14 27.49
N LYS A 124 17.28 10.14 28.51
CA LYS A 124 17.82 11.37 29.11
C LYS A 124 18.55 12.25 28.09
N GLN A 125 19.33 11.66 27.18
CA GLN A 125 20.02 12.39 26.11
C GLN A 125 19.04 13.00 25.10
N LYS A 126 17.99 12.25 24.71
CA LYS A 126 16.93 12.76 23.81
C LYS A 126 16.18 13.93 24.46
N ILE A 127 15.80 13.79 25.73
CA ILE A 127 15.14 14.87 26.49
C ILE A 127 16.04 16.11 26.62
N SER A 128 17.34 15.93 26.91
CA SER A 128 18.30 17.06 26.94
C SER A 128 18.34 17.82 25.62
N THR A 129 18.34 17.09 24.49
CA THR A 129 18.33 17.69 23.15
C THR A 129 17.04 18.47 22.89
N ILE A 130 15.90 18.00 23.40
CA ILE A 130 14.61 18.69 23.27
C ILE A 130 14.61 19.97 24.10
N ILE A 131 15.11 19.93 25.34
CA ILE A 131 15.21 21.11 26.22
C ILE A 131 16.11 22.19 25.61
N GLU A 132 17.20 21.82 24.95
CA GLU A 132 18.07 22.77 24.25
C GLU A 132 17.39 23.41 23.03
N LYS A 133 16.50 22.68 22.35
CA LYS A 133 15.82 23.13 21.13
C LYS A 133 14.51 23.88 21.38
N VAL A 134 13.90 23.67 22.53
CA VAL A 134 12.55 24.15 22.85
C VAL A 134 12.60 25.06 24.07
N GLU A 135 12.34 26.33 23.84
CA GLU A 135 12.21 27.33 24.91
C GLU A 135 10.91 27.12 25.70
N GLY A 136 10.99 27.24 27.03
CA GLY A 136 9.84 27.14 27.94
C GLY A 136 9.40 25.72 28.30
N CYS A 137 10.22 24.69 28.04
CA CYS A 137 9.94 23.32 28.46
C CYS A 137 9.54 23.26 29.95
N VAL A 138 8.52 22.47 30.26
CA VAL A 138 8.19 22.12 31.65
C VAL A 138 9.39 21.39 32.23
N ASN A 139 9.81 21.77 33.44
CA ASN A 139 10.88 21.09 34.15
C ASN A 139 10.48 19.62 34.35
N PHE A 140 11.03 18.72 33.54
CA PHE A 140 10.93 17.28 33.77
C PHE A 140 11.64 17.01 35.11
N SER A 141 10.89 16.65 36.14
CA SER A 141 11.46 16.35 37.46
C SER A 141 12.41 15.16 37.35
N GLU A 142 13.55 15.20 38.05
CA GLU A 142 14.55 14.12 38.06
C GLU A 142 13.97 12.78 38.54
N GLU A 143 12.87 12.80 39.31
CA GLU A 143 12.21 11.60 39.84
C GLU A 143 11.28 10.91 38.83
N SER A 144 10.86 11.58 37.75
CA SER A 144 10.00 10.99 36.72
C SER A 144 10.24 11.70 35.39
N THR A 145 11.30 11.30 34.69
CA THR A 145 11.52 11.72 33.31
C THR A 145 10.58 10.92 32.42
N PRO A 146 9.59 11.55 31.76
CA PRO A 146 8.66 10.82 30.90
C PRO A 146 9.44 10.20 29.73
N LEU A 147 8.98 9.05 29.27
CA LEU A 147 9.61 8.37 28.13
C LEU A 147 9.30 9.16 26.87
N PHE A 148 10.32 9.57 26.13
CA PHE A 148 10.15 10.12 24.78
C PHE A 148 9.86 9.00 23.79
N LEU A 149 8.73 9.09 23.09
CA LEU A 149 8.32 8.09 22.09
C LEU A 149 8.63 8.54 20.67
N HIS A 150 8.19 9.74 20.27
CA HIS A 150 8.24 10.21 18.88
C HIS A 150 8.16 11.73 18.76
N ASP A 151 8.74 12.30 17.71
CA ASP A 151 8.62 13.70 17.30
C ASP A 151 8.21 13.81 15.82
N ASP A 152 7.31 14.73 15.48
CA ASP A 152 6.93 14.99 14.09
C ASP A 152 6.36 16.40 13.86
N ASP A 153 6.41 16.87 12.62
CA ASP A 153 5.82 18.13 12.17
C ASP A 153 4.35 17.93 11.79
N ILE A 154 3.45 18.66 12.44
CA ILE A 154 2.01 18.58 12.22
C ILE A 154 1.50 19.90 11.62
N LEU A 155 0.53 19.83 10.72
CA LEU A 155 -0.20 20.98 10.21
C LEU A 155 -1.51 21.14 11.00
N GLU A 156 -1.61 22.20 11.78
CA GLU A 156 -2.85 22.56 12.47
C GLU A 156 -3.89 23.00 11.44
N ILE A 157 -5.11 22.48 11.56
CA ILE A 157 -6.23 22.76 10.66
C ILE A 157 -7.35 23.41 11.46
N ASP A 158 -8.00 24.43 10.90
CA ASP A 158 -9.18 25.03 11.52
C ASP A 158 -10.35 24.03 11.54
N SER A 159 -10.96 23.85 12.71
CA SER A 159 -12.05 22.88 12.89
C SER A 159 -13.33 23.27 12.15
N ILE A 160 -13.49 24.53 11.76
CA ILE A 160 -14.72 25.03 11.13
C ILE A 160 -14.53 25.16 9.62
N GLU A 161 -13.45 25.81 9.18
CA GLU A 161 -13.19 26.06 7.76
C GLU A 161 -12.37 24.96 7.08
N SER A 162 -11.83 23.98 7.84
CA SER A 162 -10.93 22.94 7.34
C SER A 162 -9.72 23.50 6.56
N THR A 163 -9.32 24.73 6.90
CA THR A 163 -8.20 25.43 6.28
C THR A 163 -6.92 25.19 7.08
N PRO A 164 -5.75 25.09 6.43
CA PRO A 164 -4.49 24.94 7.13
C PRO A 164 -4.14 26.24 7.87
N LEU A 165 -3.95 26.16 9.19
CA LEU A 165 -3.63 27.30 10.06
C LEU A 165 -2.12 27.54 10.14
N ARG A 166 -1.38 26.56 10.69
CA ARG A 166 0.07 26.70 10.89
C ARG A 166 0.76 25.35 11.05
N ARG A 167 2.05 25.33 10.72
CA ARG A 167 2.93 24.18 10.99
C ARG A 167 3.45 24.28 12.42
N ILE A 168 3.24 23.21 13.17
CA ILE A 168 3.67 23.02 14.56
C ILE A 168 4.54 21.77 14.64
N HIS A 169 5.37 21.68 15.66
CA HIS A 169 6.18 20.49 15.90
C HIS A 169 5.76 19.86 17.23
N ALA A 170 5.46 18.57 17.21
CA ALA A 170 4.86 17.86 18.34
C ALA A 170 5.78 16.76 18.86
N TYR A 171 5.93 16.70 20.18
CA TYR A 171 6.70 15.69 20.90
C TYR A 171 5.74 14.82 21.72
N LEU A 172 5.73 13.51 21.46
CA LEU A 172 4.92 12.53 22.17
C LEU A 172 5.73 11.89 23.30
N PHE A 173 5.20 11.97 24.51
CA PHE A 173 5.73 11.34 25.71
C PHE A 173 4.77 10.28 26.26
N SER A 174 5.26 9.43 27.17
CA SER A 174 4.45 8.38 27.80
C SER A 174 3.20 8.91 28.52
N GLU A 175 3.28 10.11 29.07
CA GLU A 175 2.22 10.70 29.90
C GLU A 175 1.70 12.03 29.37
N GLY A 176 2.13 12.46 28.18
CA GLY A 176 1.73 13.76 27.65
C GLY A 176 2.14 14.00 26.20
N LEU A 177 1.55 15.03 25.61
CA LEU A 177 1.90 15.55 24.30
C LEU A 177 2.33 17.01 24.47
N MET A 178 3.51 17.35 23.96
CA MET A 178 3.98 18.75 23.92
C MET A 178 3.87 19.26 22.49
N ILE A 179 3.26 20.44 22.34
CA ILE A 179 3.14 21.12 21.05
C ILE A 179 4.01 22.37 21.08
N THR A 180 4.79 22.56 20.03
CA THR A 180 5.70 23.68 19.88
C THR A 180 5.45 24.44 18.58
N THR A 181 5.62 25.74 18.62
CA THR A 181 5.50 26.65 17.46
C THR A 181 6.86 27.25 17.13
N TRP A 182 7.11 27.53 15.87
CA TRP A 182 8.37 28.16 15.45
C TRP A 182 8.41 29.63 15.87
N ASN A 183 9.46 30.05 16.58
CA ASN A 183 9.75 31.46 16.83
C ASN A 183 10.63 32.03 15.71
N ALA A 184 10.47 33.30 15.36
CA ALA A 184 11.22 34.00 14.31
C ALA A 184 12.76 33.93 14.47
N ASN A 185 13.24 33.64 15.68
CA ASN A 185 14.66 33.48 16.03
C ASN A 185 15.18 32.03 15.86
N SER A 186 14.57 31.22 14.99
CA SER A 186 14.97 29.83 14.67
C SER A 186 14.89 28.78 15.79
N CYS A 187 14.30 29.11 16.94
CA CYS A 187 14.06 28.20 18.07
C CYS A 187 12.57 27.84 18.20
N PHE A 188 12.24 26.69 18.79
CA PHE A 188 10.86 26.31 19.07
C PHE A 188 10.39 26.92 20.40
N GLN A 189 9.17 27.44 20.44
CA GLN A 189 8.52 27.89 21.67
C GLN A 189 7.42 26.89 22.05
N SER A 190 7.47 26.39 23.28
CA SER A 190 6.44 25.53 23.82
C SER A 190 5.15 26.32 24.09
N PHE A 191 4.01 25.72 23.73
CA PHE A 191 2.70 26.21 24.14
C PHE A 191 2.08 25.18 25.05
N LEU A 192 2.08 25.44 26.36
CA LEU A 192 1.09 24.84 27.24
C LEU A 192 -0.22 25.54 26.92
N GLY A 193 -0.94 25.03 25.92
CA GLY A 193 -2.37 25.30 25.87
C GLY A 193 -2.91 24.91 27.25
N GLU A 194 -3.66 25.81 27.89
CA GLU A 194 -4.51 25.47 29.02
C GLU A 194 -5.50 24.39 28.58
N VAL A 195 -5.02 23.15 28.50
CA VAL A 195 -5.85 21.98 28.69
C VAL A 195 -6.01 21.94 30.19
N GLN A 196 -7.12 22.54 30.61
CA GLN A 196 -7.74 22.32 31.89
C GLN A 196 -7.47 20.87 32.33
N CYS A 197 -6.72 20.76 33.44
CA CYS A 197 -6.01 19.58 33.92
C CYS A 197 -6.63 18.19 33.62
N VAL A 198 -5.73 17.28 33.24
CA VAL A 198 -5.50 15.95 33.84
C VAL A 198 -6.74 15.08 34.10
N THR A 199 -6.82 13.96 33.38
CA THR A 199 -7.21 12.69 34.03
C THR A 199 -6.69 11.51 33.23
N SER A 200 -5.76 10.77 33.84
CA SER A 200 -5.53 9.34 33.70
C SER A 200 -6.03 8.69 32.39
N LEU A 201 -5.10 8.22 31.55
CA LEU A 201 -5.38 7.36 30.39
C LEU A 201 -6.28 6.14 30.71
N LYS A 202 -6.47 5.80 31.99
CA LYS A 202 -7.41 4.76 32.44
C LYS A 202 -8.89 5.11 32.25
N HIS A 203 -9.25 6.38 32.03
CA HIS A 203 -10.65 6.78 31.80
C HIS A 203 -11.02 6.91 30.31
N PHE A 204 -10.05 7.08 29.41
CA PHE A 204 -10.32 7.27 27.99
C PHE A 204 -10.88 5.99 27.32
N MET A 205 -10.57 4.80 27.83
CA MET A 205 -11.18 3.54 27.37
C MET A 205 -12.61 3.29 27.88
N LYS A 206 -13.18 4.12 28.77
CA LYS A 206 -14.56 3.96 29.27
C LYS A 206 -15.60 4.79 28.52
N LEU A 207 -15.20 5.61 27.56
CA LEU A 207 -16.07 6.50 26.80
C LEU A 207 -16.11 6.17 25.30
N VAL A 208 -15.93 4.89 24.96
CA VAL A 208 -16.41 4.34 23.69
C VAL A 208 -17.88 3.94 23.89
N PRO A 209 -18.86 4.63 23.29
CA PRO A 209 -20.22 4.12 23.26
C PRO A 209 -20.19 2.81 22.46
N LEU A 210 -20.70 1.73 23.08
CA LEU A 210 -21.00 0.45 22.46
C LEU A 210 -22.07 0.59 21.36
N GLN A 211 -21.77 1.29 20.27
CA GLN A 211 -22.67 1.41 19.12
C GLN A 211 -22.05 0.94 17.79
N TRP A 212 -20.88 0.30 17.84
CA TRP A 212 -20.26 -0.37 16.69
C TRP A 212 -20.16 -1.90 16.86
N LEU A 213 -21.11 -2.49 17.59
CA LEU A 213 -21.31 -3.94 17.58
C LEU A 213 -22.79 -4.27 17.33
N MET A 214 -23.21 -3.99 16.10
CA MET A 214 -24.20 -4.77 15.36
C MET A 214 -23.88 -4.69 13.87
#